data_AF-A0A101NM08-F1
#
_entry.id   AF-A0A101NM08-F1
#
_cell.length_a   1.000
_cell.length_b   1.000
_cell.length_c   1.000
_cell.angle_alpha   90.00
_cell.angle_beta   90.00
_cell.angle_gamma   90.00
#
_symmetry.space_group_name_H-M   'P 1'
#
loop_
_entity.id
_entity.type
_entity.pdbx_description
1 polymer ?
#
loop_
_entity_poly.entity_id
_entity_poly.type
_entity_poly.pdbx_seq_one_letter_code
_entity_poly.pdbx_strand_id
1 'polypeptide(L)'
;MAVLTVAVVAAVVLAVVFTRFGGGGTAKGGEVFLQSAANKGPDPYTDSTVKEGSVPQGTSPTPGASSGAISQVQGVDGGTPGLYGGTQKTSSCDVEKQIKALQADPAKSGAFATVAGVRASGVPAYLRSLTSVQLRSDTRVTNHGYRDGAPTSYQAVLQAGTAVLVDGHGVPRVRCACGNPLTPPVAQHIALQPTGDHWASYQPSKLVVVVPAPIVVKVFVVYDTHRDDWFHRHTGDTGRHDQHVQPPQAPWQPSEPHKPGKPHDHEQQQKPGEPQNPQKPQNPQNPGKHDHEQQQNQQNQHQQNQQNQ
;
A
#
# COMPACT_ATOMS: atom_id res chain seq x y z
N MET A 1 51.07 48.09 -11.72
CA MET A 1 50.47 47.98 -10.37
C MET A 1 49.12 47.30 -10.56
N ALA A 2 48.99 45.97 -10.42
CA ALA A 2 48.74 45.26 -9.16
C ALA A 2 47.45 45.79 -8.48
N VAL A 3 46.39 45.04 -8.15
CA VAL A 3 46.27 43.67 -7.63
C VAL A 3 44.84 43.14 -7.89
N LEU A 4 44.72 41.81 -7.97
CA LEU A 4 43.51 40.98 -7.99
C LEU A 4 42.54 41.23 -6.81
N THR A 5 41.23 41.05 -7.05
CA THR A 5 40.33 40.41 -6.09
C THR A 5 39.33 39.50 -6.81
N VAL A 6 39.19 38.28 -6.28
CA VAL A 6 38.56 37.08 -6.85
C VAL A 6 37.20 36.81 -6.17
N ALA A 7 36.22 36.39 -6.99
CA ALA A 7 35.04 35.54 -6.74
C ALA A 7 34.05 35.94 -5.61
N VAL A 8 32.74 35.68 -5.68
CA VAL A 8 32.05 34.43 -6.06
C VAL A 8 30.64 34.78 -6.57
N VAL A 9 30.28 34.30 -7.78
CA VAL A 9 28.88 34.22 -8.22
C VAL A 9 28.55 32.74 -8.38
N ALA A 10 27.87 32.18 -7.39
CA ALA A 10 27.26 30.86 -7.52
C ALA A 10 25.91 31.02 -8.23
N ALA A 11 25.91 30.89 -9.56
CA ALA A 11 24.69 30.79 -10.34
C ALA A 11 24.21 29.32 -10.33
N VAL A 12 23.25 29.02 -9.45
CA VAL A 12 22.51 27.75 -9.49
C VAL A 12 21.50 27.84 -10.64
N VAL A 13 21.83 27.28 -11.79
CA VAL A 13 20.89 27.09 -12.89
C VAL A 13 20.08 25.83 -12.61
N LEU A 14 18.95 25.99 -11.92
CA LEU A 14 17.88 24.98 -11.85
C LEU A 14 17.12 25.02 -13.19
N ALA A 15 17.59 24.26 -14.17
CA ALA A 15 16.84 24.02 -15.40
C ALA A 15 15.70 23.02 -15.10
N VAL A 16 14.57 23.54 -14.61
CA VAL A 16 13.31 22.80 -14.57
C VAL A 16 12.75 22.76 -15.99
N VAL A 17 13.08 21.71 -16.73
CA VAL A 17 12.48 21.45 -18.04
C VAL A 17 11.10 20.84 -17.82
N PHE A 18 10.08 21.70 -17.76
CA PHE A 18 8.68 21.29 -17.92
C PHE A 18 8.41 21.05 -19.41
N THR A 19 8.63 19.83 -19.89
CA THR A 19 8.01 19.39 -21.15
C THR A 19 6.53 19.12 -20.87
N ARG A 20 5.69 20.13 -21.14
CA ARG A 20 4.24 19.92 -21.38
C ARG A 20 4.09 19.08 -22.64
N PHE A 21 3.91 17.77 -22.50
CA PHE A 21 3.21 16.98 -23.52
C PHE A 21 1.72 17.03 -23.20
N GLY A 22 1.00 17.83 -23.97
CA GLY A 22 -0.45 17.92 -23.90
C GLY A 22 -1.13 16.82 -24.71
N GLY A 23 -2.30 16.40 -24.21
CA GLY A 23 -3.39 15.84 -25.02
C GLY A 23 -3.72 14.37 -24.74
N GLY A 24 -4.73 14.10 -23.90
CA GLY A 24 -5.35 12.78 -23.86
C GLY A 24 -6.17 12.43 -22.62
N GLY A 25 -7.25 13.18 -22.34
CA GLY A 25 -8.28 12.81 -21.36
C GLY A 25 -8.26 13.66 -20.09
N THR A 26 -9.23 14.56 -19.96
CA THR A 26 -9.58 15.18 -18.67
C THR A 26 -10.09 14.10 -17.73
N ALA A 27 -9.20 13.52 -16.92
CA ALA A 27 -9.63 12.99 -15.64
C ALA A 27 -10.38 14.14 -14.95
N LYS A 28 -11.66 13.93 -14.63
CA LYS A 28 -12.31 14.79 -13.64
C LYS A 28 -11.37 14.74 -12.44
N GLY A 29 -10.80 15.88 -12.06
CA GLY A 29 -9.81 15.92 -10.99
C GLY A 29 -10.30 15.09 -9.80
N GLY A 30 -9.44 14.21 -9.28
CA GLY A 30 -9.78 13.34 -8.17
C GLY A 30 -9.95 11.87 -8.53
N GLU A 31 -10.11 11.48 -9.80
CA GLU A 31 -10.34 10.06 -10.10
C GLU A 31 -9.10 9.18 -9.85
N VAL A 32 -9.33 8.02 -9.22
CA VAL A 32 -8.33 6.96 -9.03
C VAL A 32 -8.93 5.60 -9.35
N PHE A 33 -8.31 4.88 -10.28
CA PHE A 33 -8.81 3.60 -10.76
C PHE A 33 -8.30 2.44 -9.90
N LEU A 34 -9.21 1.69 -9.29
CA LEU A 34 -8.93 0.48 -8.52
C LEU A 34 -8.69 -0.69 -9.48
N GLN A 35 -7.52 -1.31 -9.38
CA GLN A 35 -7.10 -2.41 -10.23
C GLN A 35 -6.83 -3.66 -9.40
N SER A 36 -7.73 -4.64 -9.52
CA SER A 36 -7.57 -5.95 -8.89
C SER A 36 -6.31 -6.67 -9.38
N ALA A 37 -5.71 -7.53 -8.57
CA ALA A 37 -4.40 -8.12 -8.85
C ALA A 37 -4.33 -8.91 -10.18
N ALA A 38 -5.43 -9.56 -10.56
CA ALA A 38 -5.51 -10.38 -11.77
C ALA A 38 -6.02 -9.63 -13.02
N ASN A 39 -6.72 -8.49 -12.87
CA ASN A 39 -7.30 -7.77 -14.00
C ASN A 39 -6.24 -6.96 -14.76
N LYS A 40 -6.17 -7.09 -16.08
CA LYS A 40 -5.26 -6.29 -16.91
C LYS A 40 -5.57 -4.79 -16.85
N GLY A 41 -6.82 -4.40 -16.63
CA GLY A 41 -7.26 -3.01 -16.71
C GLY A 41 -7.27 -2.50 -18.17
N PRO A 42 -7.45 -1.18 -18.37
CA PRO A 42 -7.54 -0.60 -19.71
C PRO A 42 -6.18 -0.54 -20.41
N ASP A 43 -6.24 -0.61 -21.74
CA ASP A 43 -5.13 -0.30 -22.67
C ASP A 43 -3.80 -1.02 -22.35
N PRO A 44 -3.76 -2.37 -22.25
CA PRO A 44 -2.56 -3.10 -21.86
C PRO A 44 -1.45 -3.05 -22.92
N TYR A 45 -0.21 -2.89 -22.46
CA TYR A 45 0.97 -3.05 -23.31
C TYR A 45 1.11 -4.49 -23.80
N THR A 46 0.90 -5.47 -22.92
CA THR A 46 1.07 -6.89 -23.24
C THR A 46 -0.01 -7.74 -22.59
N ASP A 47 -0.09 -9.01 -23.01
CA ASP A 47 -0.73 -10.02 -22.20
C ASP A 47 -0.05 -10.18 -20.83
N SER A 48 -0.75 -10.83 -19.90
CA SER A 48 -0.24 -11.05 -18.55
C SER A 48 1.04 -11.88 -18.58
N THR A 49 2.03 -11.38 -17.85
CA THR A 49 3.31 -12.02 -17.57
C THR A 49 3.42 -12.45 -16.12
N VAL A 50 2.32 -12.45 -15.36
CA VAL A 50 2.28 -13.03 -14.01
C VAL A 50 2.56 -14.54 -14.11
N LYS A 51 3.48 -15.04 -13.28
CA LYS A 51 3.74 -16.50 -13.22
C LYS A 51 2.67 -17.21 -12.40
N GLU A 52 2.36 -18.44 -12.80
CA GLU A 52 1.45 -19.32 -12.05
C GLU A 52 1.90 -19.48 -10.59
N GLY A 53 0.94 -19.53 -9.66
CA GLY A 53 1.21 -19.56 -8.21
C GLY A 53 1.58 -18.20 -7.58
N SER A 54 1.65 -17.12 -8.37
CA SER A 54 1.96 -15.76 -7.89
C SER A 54 0.74 -14.85 -7.74
N VAL A 55 -0.46 -15.41 -7.86
CA VAL A 55 -1.72 -14.71 -7.60
C VAL A 55 -2.27 -15.26 -6.29
N PRO A 56 -2.53 -14.43 -5.28
CA PRO A 56 -3.24 -14.89 -4.09
C PRO A 56 -4.61 -15.43 -4.47
N GLN A 57 -4.94 -16.65 -4.04
CA GLN A 57 -6.33 -17.10 -4.06
C GLN A 57 -7.13 -16.28 -3.05
N GLY A 58 -8.22 -15.63 -3.51
CA GLY A 58 -9.30 -15.26 -2.59
C GLY A 58 -9.56 -13.77 -2.36
N THR A 59 -9.59 -12.94 -3.40
CA THR A 59 -10.35 -11.67 -3.32
C THR A 59 -11.01 -11.38 -4.66
N SER A 60 -12.12 -12.07 -4.93
CA SER A 60 -13.02 -11.69 -6.01
C SER A 60 -13.56 -10.28 -5.75
N PRO A 61 -13.73 -9.45 -6.79
CA PRO A 61 -14.39 -8.16 -6.66
C PRO A 61 -15.77 -8.37 -6.02
N THR A 62 -16.13 -7.53 -5.05
CA THR A 62 -17.46 -7.57 -4.43
C THR A 62 -18.20 -6.28 -4.80
N PRO A 63 -19.39 -6.35 -5.43
CA PRO A 63 -20.19 -5.17 -5.67
C PRO A 63 -20.56 -4.50 -4.34
N GLY A 64 -20.20 -3.22 -4.16
CA GLY A 64 -20.66 -2.40 -3.03
C GLY A 64 -19.66 -2.10 -1.90
N ALA A 65 -18.35 -2.30 -2.08
CA ALA A 65 -17.37 -1.91 -1.06
C ALA A 65 -17.24 -0.37 -0.95
N SER A 66 -17.02 0.11 0.28
CA SER A 66 -17.04 1.52 0.70
C SER A 66 -16.30 2.49 -0.25
N SER A 67 -17.03 3.50 -0.73
CA SER A 67 -16.56 4.59 -1.62
C SER A 67 -15.91 5.76 -0.86
N GLY A 68 -15.22 5.48 0.26
CA GLY A 68 -14.64 6.53 1.09
C GLY A 68 -13.58 7.36 0.34
N ALA A 69 -13.63 8.68 0.48
CA ALA A 69 -12.61 9.56 -0.07
C ALA A 69 -11.23 9.26 0.52
N ILE A 70 -10.22 9.08 -0.33
CA ILE A 70 -8.83 8.89 0.11
C ILE A 70 -8.32 10.23 0.66
N SER A 71 -8.00 10.29 1.95
CA SER A 71 -7.55 11.52 2.61
C SER A 71 -6.15 11.42 3.21
N GLN A 72 -5.62 10.21 3.40
CA GLN A 72 -4.28 9.97 3.96
C GLN A 72 -3.63 8.81 3.19
N VAL A 73 -2.38 9.00 2.78
CA VAL A 73 -1.61 8.00 2.04
C VAL A 73 -0.24 7.92 2.70
N GLN A 74 0.13 6.73 3.18
CA GLN A 74 1.39 6.55 3.88
C GLN A 74 2.52 6.37 2.86
N GLY A 75 3.54 7.22 2.94
CA GLY A 75 4.81 6.99 2.27
C GLY A 75 5.58 5.89 2.98
N VAL A 76 6.02 4.86 2.26
CA VAL A 76 6.83 3.76 2.78
C VAL A 76 8.10 3.63 1.96
N ASP A 77 9.24 3.55 2.64
CA ASP A 77 10.55 3.39 2.01
C ASP A 77 10.61 2.07 1.23
N GLY A 78 11.01 2.13 -0.04
CA GLY A 78 11.04 0.97 -0.95
C GLY A 78 12.00 -0.14 -0.55
N GLY A 79 12.95 0.13 0.36
CA GLY A 79 13.86 -0.84 0.94
C GLY A 79 13.38 -1.44 2.27
N THR A 80 12.20 -1.04 2.77
CA THR A 80 11.67 -1.54 4.05
C THR A 80 11.53 -3.07 4.01
N PRO A 81 12.17 -3.81 4.95
CA PRO A 81 12.03 -5.26 5.03
C PRO A 81 10.57 -5.69 5.13
N GLY A 82 10.15 -6.61 4.27
CA GLY A 82 8.76 -7.07 4.23
C GLY A 82 7.77 -6.12 3.60
N LEU A 83 8.15 -4.99 3.01
CA LEU A 83 7.20 -4.21 2.19
C LEU A 83 6.61 -5.10 1.07
N TYR A 84 7.46 -5.96 0.53
CA TYR A 84 7.15 -6.86 -0.56
C TYR A 84 6.95 -8.29 -0.11
N GLY A 85 6.06 -8.98 -0.82
CA GLY A 85 5.81 -10.41 -0.73
C GLY A 85 6.32 -11.13 -1.96
N GLY A 86 6.30 -12.45 -1.90
CA GLY A 86 6.71 -13.30 -3.01
C GLY A 86 6.64 -14.77 -2.64
N THR A 87 7.11 -15.62 -3.54
CA THR A 87 7.32 -17.04 -3.26
C THR A 87 8.80 -17.30 -3.44
N GLN A 88 9.46 -17.91 -2.45
CA GLN A 88 10.89 -18.19 -2.56
C GLN A 88 11.16 -19.08 -3.78
N LYS A 89 12.27 -18.81 -4.49
CA LYS A 89 12.68 -19.53 -5.70
C LYS A 89 11.76 -19.38 -6.91
N THR A 90 10.74 -18.52 -6.81
CA THR A 90 9.76 -18.29 -7.86
C THR A 90 9.57 -16.81 -8.12
N SER A 91 9.80 -16.39 -9.36
CA SER A 91 9.50 -15.04 -9.82
C SER A 91 7.98 -14.81 -9.85
N SER A 92 7.50 -13.65 -9.44
CA SER A 92 6.09 -13.28 -9.59
C SER A 92 5.74 -12.82 -11.00
N CYS A 93 6.74 -12.37 -11.74
CA CYS A 93 6.65 -11.90 -13.11
C CYS A 93 7.62 -12.67 -14.01
N ASP A 94 7.18 -12.99 -15.22
CA ASP A 94 8.02 -13.54 -16.28
C ASP A 94 8.65 -12.40 -17.08
N VAL A 95 9.85 -12.00 -16.67
CA VAL A 95 10.60 -10.89 -17.28
C VAL A 95 10.92 -11.15 -18.75
N GLU A 96 11.31 -12.38 -19.10
CA GLU A 96 11.67 -12.72 -20.49
C GLU A 96 10.44 -12.77 -21.40
N LYS A 97 9.30 -13.25 -20.89
CA LYS A 97 8.01 -13.16 -21.59
C LYS A 97 7.62 -11.71 -21.84
N GLN A 98 7.82 -10.81 -20.86
CA GLN A 98 7.57 -9.37 -21.01
C GLN A 98 8.45 -8.74 -22.09
N ILE A 99 9.75 -9.04 -22.06
CA ILE A 99 10.72 -8.58 -23.06
C ILE A 99 10.30 -9.03 -24.46
N LYS A 100 10.00 -10.33 -24.62
CA LYS A 100 9.56 -10.89 -25.91
C LYS A 100 8.29 -10.23 -26.43
N ALA A 101 7.30 -10.00 -25.55
CA ALA A 101 6.05 -9.37 -25.92
C ALA A 101 6.24 -7.91 -26.37
N LEU A 102 7.07 -7.12 -25.68
CA LEU A 102 7.39 -5.75 -26.11
C LEU A 102 8.22 -5.74 -27.40
N GLN A 103 9.17 -6.65 -27.57
CA GLN A 103 9.98 -6.72 -28.80
C GLN A 103 9.16 -7.11 -30.03
N ALA A 104 8.04 -7.83 -29.85
CA ALA A 104 7.14 -8.18 -30.94
C ALA A 104 6.33 -6.98 -31.47
N ASP A 105 6.26 -5.88 -30.72
CA ASP A 105 5.56 -4.65 -31.11
C ASP A 105 6.48 -3.43 -30.90
N PRO A 106 7.22 -2.99 -31.94
CA PRO A 106 8.14 -1.87 -31.84
C PRO A 106 7.50 -0.55 -31.40
N ALA A 107 6.22 -0.32 -31.73
CA ALA A 107 5.52 0.90 -31.36
C ALA A 107 5.24 0.92 -29.85
N LYS A 108 4.74 -0.20 -29.30
CA LYS A 108 4.60 -0.36 -27.84
C LYS A 108 5.95 -0.35 -27.14
N SER A 109 6.99 -0.99 -27.69
CA SER A 109 8.33 -0.93 -27.10
C SER A 109 8.86 0.51 -27.00
N GLY A 110 8.68 1.31 -28.05
CA GLY A 110 9.05 2.73 -28.06
C GLY A 110 8.27 3.57 -27.05
N ALA A 111 6.96 3.37 -26.96
CA ALA A 111 6.13 4.05 -25.97
C ALA A 111 6.51 3.65 -24.53
N PHE A 112 6.77 2.36 -24.30
CA PHE A 112 7.25 1.86 -22.99
C PHE A 112 8.57 2.53 -22.62
N ALA A 113 9.52 2.56 -23.56
CA ALA A 113 10.84 3.16 -23.37
C ALA A 113 10.74 4.65 -22.99
N THR A 114 9.80 5.37 -23.62
CA THR A 114 9.52 6.78 -23.33
C THR A 114 9.09 6.99 -21.88
N VAL A 115 8.15 6.19 -21.38
CA VAL A 115 7.69 6.28 -19.97
C VAL A 115 8.79 5.83 -19.00
N ALA A 116 9.53 4.77 -19.35
CA ALA A 116 10.60 4.22 -18.53
C ALA A 116 11.84 5.14 -18.47
N GLY A 117 11.96 6.12 -19.37
CA GLY A 117 13.12 7.01 -19.45
C GLY A 117 14.38 6.31 -19.97
N VAL A 118 14.21 5.30 -20.83
CA VAL A 118 15.31 4.53 -21.43
C VAL A 118 15.27 4.59 -22.95
N ARG A 119 16.37 4.24 -23.62
CA ARG A 119 16.34 4.04 -25.07
C ARG A 119 15.54 2.78 -25.39
N ALA A 120 14.87 2.74 -26.55
CA ALA A 120 14.11 1.56 -26.98
C ALA A 120 14.94 0.28 -27.01
N SER A 121 16.19 0.35 -27.50
CA SER A 121 17.14 -0.77 -27.47
C SER A 121 17.57 -1.19 -26.05
N GLY A 122 17.38 -0.32 -25.05
CA GLY A 122 17.70 -0.56 -23.65
C GLY A 122 16.58 -1.23 -22.85
N VAL A 123 15.36 -1.34 -23.39
CA VAL A 123 14.20 -1.93 -22.70
C VAL A 123 14.50 -3.34 -22.15
N PRO A 124 15.15 -4.26 -22.89
CA PRO A 124 15.46 -5.59 -22.35
C PRO A 124 16.41 -5.54 -21.13
N ALA A 125 17.45 -4.71 -21.19
CA ALA A 125 18.40 -4.58 -20.08
C ALA A 125 17.75 -3.91 -18.87
N TYR A 126 16.91 -2.90 -19.11
CA TYR A 126 16.13 -2.25 -18.06
C TYR A 126 15.21 -3.24 -17.34
N LEU A 127 14.41 -4.02 -18.07
CA LEU A 127 13.50 -5.01 -17.47
C LEU A 127 14.24 -6.08 -16.65
N ARG A 128 15.41 -6.54 -17.11
CA ARG A 128 16.26 -7.50 -16.37
C ARG A 128 16.91 -6.90 -15.12
N SER A 129 17.03 -5.58 -15.04
CA SER A 129 17.55 -4.92 -13.84
C SER A 129 16.50 -4.80 -12.73
N LEU A 130 15.22 -4.99 -13.05
CA LEU A 130 14.12 -4.87 -12.09
C LEU A 130 13.91 -6.17 -11.33
N THR A 131 13.53 -6.05 -10.07
CA THR A 131 13.28 -7.19 -9.17
C THR A 131 11.81 -7.57 -9.22
N SER A 132 11.52 -8.86 -9.39
CA SER A 132 10.14 -9.35 -9.34
C SER A 132 9.66 -9.57 -7.92
N VAL A 133 8.52 -8.98 -7.56
CA VAL A 133 7.89 -9.06 -6.23
C VAL A 133 6.36 -8.95 -6.33
N GLN A 134 5.67 -9.20 -5.22
CA GLN A 134 4.24 -8.93 -5.03
C GLN A 134 4.03 -7.81 -4.01
N LEU A 135 3.05 -6.96 -4.24
CA LEU A 135 2.63 -5.95 -3.27
C LEU A 135 1.96 -6.64 -2.07
N ARG A 136 2.27 -6.22 -0.84
CA ARG A 136 1.55 -6.69 0.37
C ARG A 136 0.48 -5.71 0.85
N SER A 137 0.33 -4.56 0.19
CA SER A 137 -0.65 -3.53 0.55
C SER A 137 -1.18 -2.85 -0.71
N ASP A 138 -2.39 -2.32 -0.61
CA ASP A 138 -3.00 -1.55 -1.68
C ASP A 138 -2.14 -0.30 -1.96
N THR A 139 -1.60 -0.19 -3.17
CA THR A 139 -0.51 0.74 -3.49
C THR A 139 -0.93 1.73 -4.57
N ARG A 140 -0.72 3.03 -4.33
CA ARG A 140 -0.95 4.07 -5.33
C ARG A 140 0.20 4.15 -6.32
N VAL A 141 -0.16 4.26 -7.60
CA VAL A 141 0.77 4.44 -8.72
C VAL A 141 0.15 5.36 -9.78
N THR A 142 0.99 5.86 -10.69
CA THR A 142 0.53 6.26 -12.02
C THR A 142 0.76 5.08 -12.95
N ASN A 143 -0.31 4.55 -13.54
CA ASN A 143 -0.24 3.48 -14.53
C ASN A 143 -0.35 4.09 -15.94
N HIS A 144 0.45 3.59 -16.87
CA HIS A 144 0.49 4.09 -18.24
C HIS A 144 -0.01 3.03 -19.21
N GLY A 145 -1.18 3.25 -19.81
CA GLY A 145 -1.72 2.40 -20.87
C GLY A 145 -1.12 2.75 -22.23
N TYR A 146 -1.49 2.00 -23.26
CA TYR A 146 -1.11 2.30 -24.64
C TYR A 146 -2.34 2.39 -25.54
N ARG A 147 -2.59 3.58 -26.09
CA ARG A 147 -3.73 3.84 -26.98
C ARG A 147 -3.30 4.82 -28.06
N ASP A 148 -3.81 4.63 -29.28
CA ASP A 148 -3.60 5.53 -30.42
C ASP A 148 -2.11 5.84 -30.71
N GLY A 149 -1.23 4.86 -30.51
CA GLY A 149 0.21 5.00 -30.78
C GLY A 149 1.02 5.65 -29.66
N ALA A 150 0.40 6.01 -28.54
CA ALA A 150 1.04 6.78 -27.47
C ALA A 150 0.79 6.19 -26.07
N PRO A 151 1.69 6.46 -25.10
CA PRO A 151 1.40 6.18 -23.70
C PRO A 151 0.27 7.09 -23.20
N THR A 152 -0.70 6.51 -22.50
CA THR A 152 -1.69 7.24 -21.70
C THR A 152 -1.24 7.25 -20.24
N SER A 153 -1.85 8.06 -19.38
CA SER A 153 -1.56 8.06 -17.95
C SER A 153 -2.83 8.16 -17.14
N TYR A 154 -2.94 7.37 -16.09
CA TYR A 154 -4.05 7.45 -15.13
C TYR A 154 -3.57 7.10 -13.72
N GLN A 155 -4.24 7.68 -12.72
CA GLN A 155 -3.95 7.39 -11.31
C GLN A 155 -4.64 6.10 -10.93
N ALA A 156 -3.92 5.20 -10.26
CA ALA A 156 -4.44 3.89 -9.90
C ALA A 156 -4.09 3.50 -8.46
N VAL A 157 -4.93 2.62 -7.89
CA VAL A 157 -4.58 1.78 -6.74
C VAL A 157 -4.45 0.35 -7.24
N LEU A 158 -3.27 -0.23 -7.05
CA LEU A 158 -3.04 -1.65 -7.28
C LEU A 158 -3.37 -2.42 -6.00
N GLN A 159 -4.22 -3.44 -6.12
CA GLN A 159 -4.57 -4.33 -5.02
C GLN A 159 -3.32 -5.03 -4.45
N ALA A 160 -3.29 -5.26 -3.14
CA ALA A 160 -2.38 -6.22 -2.52
C ALA A 160 -2.42 -7.58 -3.26
N GLY A 161 -1.26 -8.20 -3.46
CA GLY A 161 -1.10 -9.39 -4.29
C GLY A 161 -0.76 -9.11 -5.76
N THR A 162 -0.81 -7.84 -6.20
CA THR A 162 -0.39 -7.51 -7.57
C THR A 162 1.10 -7.79 -7.76
N ALA A 163 1.43 -8.60 -8.78
CA ALA A 163 2.81 -8.84 -9.19
C ALA A 163 3.37 -7.64 -9.98
N VAL A 164 4.53 -7.15 -9.53
CA VAL A 164 5.20 -5.98 -10.09
C VAL A 164 6.70 -6.23 -10.27
N LEU A 165 7.32 -5.43 -11.14
CA LEU A 165 8.77 -5.28 -11.20
C LEU A 165 9.16 -3.95 -10.52
N VAL A 166 10.05 -4.02 -9.53
CA VAL A 166 10.55 -2.84 -8.79
C VAL A 166 11.99 -2.51 -9.16
N ASP A 167 12.37 -1.23 -9.13
CA ASP A 167 13.75 -0.81 -9.39
C ASP A 167 14.68 -1.03 -8.17
N GLY A 168 15.95 -0.64 -8.32
CA GLY A 168 16.95 -0.73 -7.26
C GLY A 168 16.71 0.17 -6.05
N HIS A 169 15.69 1.03 -6.07
CA HIS A 169 15.23 1.80 -4.90
C HIS A 169 13.89 1.28 -4.37
N GLY A 170 13.44 0.14 -4.90
CA GLY A 170 12.21 -0.51 -4.51
C GLY A 170 10.96 0.16 -5.06
N VAL A 171 11.01 1.04 -6.05
CA VAL A 171 9.77 1.67 -6.58
C VAL A 171 9.14 0.77 -7.65
N PRO A 172 7.82 0.51 -7.64
CA PRO A 172 7.14 -0.21 -8.72
C PRO A 172 7.28 0.48 -10.07
N ARG A 173 7.79 -0.25 -11.08
CA ARG A 173 8.06 0.25 -12.43
C ARG A 173 7.29 -0.46 -13.53
N VAL A 174 6.81 -1.67 -13.29
CA VAL A 174 5.99 -2.41 -14.26
C VAL A 174 4.93 -3.21 -13.51
N ARG A 175 3.70 -3.22 -14.04
CA ARG A 175 2.63 -4.11 -13.58
C ARG A 175 2.53 -5.33 -14.50
N CYS A 176 2.79 -6.52 -13.96
CA CYS A 176 2.96 -7.71 -14.78
C CYS A 176 1.65 -8.26 -15.37
N ALA A 177 0.49 -7.91 -14.79
CA ALA A 177 -0.82 -8.28 -15.34
C ALA A 177 -1.09 -7.66 -16.72
N CYS A 178 -0.53 -6.48 -17.02
CA CYS A 178 -0.79 -5.73 -18.27
C CYS A 178 0.47 -5.29 -19.03
N GLY A 179 1.67 -5.49 -18.45
CA GLY A 179 2.93 -5.04 -19.04
C GLY A 179 3.15 -3.54 -19.02
N ASN A 180 2.26 -2.79 -18.38
CA ASN A 180 2.28 -1.34 -18.40
C ASN A 180 3.45 -0.81 -17.56
N PRO A 181 4.19 0.20 -18.06
CA PRO A 181 5.14 0.92 -17.24
C PRO A 181 4.40 1.74 -16.17
N LEU A 182 5.02 1.86 -15.00
CA LEU A 182 4.51 2.57 -13.84
C LEU A 182 5.46 3.72 -13.49
N THR A 183 4.89 4.83 -13.02
CA THR A 183 5.63 5.92 -12.38
C THR A 183 5.02 6.22 -11.01
N PRO A 184 5.73 6.98 -10.14
CA PRO A 184 5.15 7.44 -8.89
C PRO A 184 3.78 8.12 -9.10
N PRO A 185 2.85 7.97 -8.14
CA PRO A 185 1.56 8.64 -8.24
C PRO A 185 1.74 10.15 -8.15
N VAL A 186 0.83 10.88 -8.80
CA VAL A 186 0.79 12.33 -8.71
C VAL A 186 0.06 12.72 -7.42
N ALA A 187 0.64 13.66 -6.68
CA ALA A 187 -0.02 14.26 -5.53
C ALA A 187 -1.31 14.94 -5.99
N GLN A 188 -2.41 14.64 -5.32
CA GLN A 188 -3.70 15.24 -5.61
C GLN A 188 -4.13 16.05 -4.40
N HIS A 189 -4.56 17.29 -4.64
CA HIS A 189 -4.99 18.24 -3.61
C HIS A 189 -6.49 18.19 -3.33
N ILE A 190 -7.19 17.22 -3.92
CA ILE A 190 -8.63 17.03 -3.83
C ILE A 190 -8.93 15.58 -3.44
N ALA A 191 -10.10 15.39 -2.82
CA ALA A 191 -10.59 14.08 -2.40
C ALA A 191 -10.65 13.13 -3.60
N LEU A 192 -10.02 11.96 -3.46
CA LEU A 192 -9.98 10.99 -4.54
C LEU A 192 -11.27 10.20 -4.61
N GLN A 193 -11.78 10.04 -5.83
CA GLN A 193 -12.95 9.24 -6.14
C GLN A 193 -12.49 7.89 -6.70
N PRO A 194 -12.57 6.80 -5.91
CA PRO A 194 -12.23 5.47 -6.39
C PRO A 194 -13.26 5.00 -7.44
N THR A 195 -12.78 4.51 -8.57
CA THR A 195 -13.58 3.90 -9.64
C THR A 195 -12.99 2.54 -10.04
N GLY A 196 -13.71 1.68 -10.76
CA GLY A 196 -13.19 0.39 -11.22
C GLY A 196 -13.48 -0.79 -10.29
N ASP A 197 -12.57 -1.76 -10.23
CA ASP A 197 -12.78 -3.02 -9.50
C ASP A 197 -12.60 -2.84 -7.99
N HIS A 198 -13.67 -2.89 -7.22
CA HIS A 198 -13.60 -2.89 -5.76
C HIS A 198 -13.42 -4.30 -5.19
N TRP A 199 -12.59 -4.45 -4.16
CA TRP A 199 -12.43 -5.69 -3.38
C TRP A 199 -12.81 -5.48 -1.91
N ALA A 200 -13.24 -6.53 -1.23
CA ALA A 200 -13.78 -6.45 0.13
C ALA A 200 -12.80 -5.85 1.17
N SER A 201 -11.50 -6.07 1.00
CA SER A 201 -10.47 -5.53 1.89
C SER A 201 -10.01 -4.10 1.56
N TYR A 202 -10.51 -3.49 0.48
CA TYR A 202 -10.14 -2.14 0.06
C TYR A 202 -10.46 -1.13 1.16
N GLN A 203 -9.44 -0.40 1.62
CA GLN A 203 -9.56 0.60 2.69
C GLN A 203 -8.84 1.87 2.25
N PRO A 204 -9.58 2.94 1.85
CA PRO A 204 -9.00 4.21 1.41
C PRO A 204 -8.01 4.87 2.37
N SER A 205 -8.15 4.60 3.68
CA SER A 205 -7.27 5.12 4.75
C SER A 205 -5.97 4.33 4.93
N LYS A 206 -5.80 3.20 4.23
CA LYS A 206 -4.66 2.27 4.37
C LYS A 206 -3.84 2.14 3.09
N LEU A 207 -3.92 3.13 2.21
CA LEU A 207 -3.16 3.13 0.97
C LEU A 207 -1.70 3.50 1.21
N VAL A 208 -0.82 2.80 0.51
CA VAL A 208 0.62 3.05 0.53
C VAL A 208 1.07 3.73 -0.76
N VAL A 209 2.05 4.62 -0.64
CA VAL A 209 2.92 5.06 -1.73
C VAL A 209 4.32 4.58 -1.42
N VAL A 210 4.91 3.84 -2.34
CA VAL A 210 6.31 3.47 -2.19
C VAL A 210 7.17 4.65 -2.61
N VAL A 211 7.96 5.17 -1.67
CA VAL A 211 8.96 6.20 -1.93
C VAL A 211 10.32 5.55 -2.18
N PRO A 212 11.17 6.11 -3.07
CA PRO A 212 12.49 5.55 -3.32
C PRO A 212 13.30 5.42 -2.03
N ALA A 213 13.93 4.27 -1.81
CA ALA A 213 14.90 4.11 -0.73
C ALA A 213 16.06 5.12 -0.92
N PRO A 214 16.62 5.69 0.16
CA PRO A 214 17.71 6.68 0.06
C PRO A 214 19.00 6.05 -0.47
N ILE A 215 19.13 4.72 -0.38
CA ILE A 215 20.26 3.95 -0.89
C ILE A 215 19.76 2.88 -1.86
N VAL A 216 20.63 2.47 -2.79
CA VAL A 216 20.34 1.34 -3.68
C VAL A 216 20.19 0.08 -2.84
N VAL A 217 19.00 -0.51 -2.89
CA VAL A 217 18.68 -1.81 -2.33
C VAL A 217 19.34 -2.85 -3.21
N LYS A 218 20.32 -3.59 -2.67
CA LYS A 218 20.98 -4.71 -3.36
C LYS A 218 20.28 -6.03 -3.11
N VAL A 219 19.57 -6.12 -1.98
CA VAL A 219 18.87 -7.30 -1.49
C VAL A 219 17.57 -6.84 -0.84
N PHE A 220 16.46 -7.36 -1.32
CA PHE A 220 15.15 -7.19 -0.70
C PHE A 220 14.91 -8.31 0.29
N VAL A 221 14.42 -7.98 1.49
CA VAL A 221 13.87 -8.96 2.45
C VAL A 221 12.40 -9.12 2.14
N VAL A 222 12.03 -10.27 1.55
CA VAL A 222 10.70 -10.54 1.01
C VAL A 222 9.97 -11.54 1.92
N TYR A 223 8.69 -11.27 2.17
CA TYR A 223 7.83 -12.17 2.92
C TYR A 223 7.24 -13.25 2.00
N ASP A 224 7.42 -14.51 2.34
CA ASP A 224 6.83 -15.65 1.65
C ASP A 224 5.41 -15.91 2.18
N THR A 225 4.41 -15.50 1.41
CA THR A 225 3.00 -15.62 1.82
C THR A 225 2.51 -17.07 1.89
N HIS A 226 3.19 -18.00 1.22
CA HIS A 226 2.78 -19.42 1.21
C HIS A 226 3.35 -20.18 2.40
N ARG A 227 4.53 -19.78 2.88
CA ARG A 227 5.26 -20.49 3.94
C ARG A 227 5.30 -19.76 5.27
N ASP A 228 4.74 -18.55 5.33
CA ASP A 228 4.83 -17.66 6.49
C ASP A 228 6.28 -17.46 6.95
N ASP A 229 7.15 -17.15 5.98
CA ASP A 229 8.59 -17.16 6.15
C ASP A 229 9.25 -16.01 5.37
N TRP A 230 10.58 -15.89 5.45
CA TRP A 230 11.35 -14.78 4.90
C TRP A 230 12.48 -15.26 4.00
N PHE A 231 12.75 -14.50 2.95
CA PHE A 231 13.90 -14.75 2.09
C PHE A 231 14.50 -13.46 1.55
N HIS A 232 15.80 -13.51 1.28
CA HIS A 232 16.52 -12.51 0.52
C HIS A 232 16.34 -12.73 -0.97
N ARG A 233 15.98 -11.68 -1.70
CA ARG A 233 16.00 -11.64 -3.17
C ARG A 233 16.95 -10.54 -3.64
N HIS A 234 17.95 -10.91 -4.42
CA HIS A 234 18.87 -9.95 -5.01
C HIS A 234 18.17 -9.07 -6.05
N THR A 235 18.61 -7.82 -6.18
CA THR A 235 18.07 -6.91 -7.18
C THR A 235 18.29 -7.45 -8.59
N GLY A 236 17.24 -7.41 -9.42
CA GLY A 236 17.24 -8.00 -10.76
C GLY A 236 17.12 -9.54 -10.80
N ASP A 237 17.05 -10.21 -9.64
CA ASP A 237 16.84 -11.66 -9.62
C ASP A 237 15.38 -12.04 -9.86
N THR A 238 15.19 -13.17 -10.53
CA THR A 238 13.89 -13.80 -10.79
C THR A 238 13.63 -14.97 -9.83
N GLY A 239 14.24 -14.92 -8.65
CA GLY A 239 14.10 -15.89 -7.57
C GLY A 239 15.16 -17.00 -7.50
N ARG A 240 15.99 -17.20 -8.53
CA ARG A 240 16.89 -18.37 -8.59
C ARG A 240 17.95 -18.37 -7.48
N HIS A 241 18.29 -17.20 -6.97
CA HIS A 241 19.30 -17.00 -5.94
C HIS A 241 18.67 -16.66 -4.59
N ASP A 242 17.36 -16.86 -4.42
CA ASP A 242 16.70 -16.56 -3.16
C ASP A 242 17.25 -17.41 -2.01
N GLN A 243 17.58 -16.76 -0.90
CA GLN A 243 18.09 -17.41 0.31
C GLN A 243 17.11 -17.22 1.45
N HIS A 244 16.76 -18.31 2.15
CA HIS A 244 15.93 -18.21 3.35
C HIS A 244 16.67 -17.40 4.42
N VAL A 245 15.94 -16.61 5.19
CA VAL A 245 16.48 -15.82 6.31
C VAL A 245 15.52 -15.83 7.49
N GLN A 246 16.06 -15.51 8.67
CA GLN A 246 15.23 -15.29 9.86
C GLN A 246 14.35 -14.04 9.67
N PRO A 247 13.20 -13.96 10.38
CA PRO A 247 12.37 -12.76 10.38
C PRO A 247 13.19 -11.50 10.73
N PRO A 248 13.01 -10.38 10.01
CA PRO A 248 13.68 -9.14 10.36
C PRO A 248 13.16 -8.62 11.71
N GLN A 249 13.95 -7.80 12.41
CA GLN A 249 13.58 -7.30 13.74
C GLN A 249 12.32 -6.42 13.74
N ALA A 250 12.12 -5.65 12.67
CA ALA A 250 10.96 -4.78 12.48
C ALA A 250 10.47 -4.90 11.02
N PRO A 251 9.75 -5.98 10.68
CA PRO A 251 9.17 -6.10 9.35
C PRO A 251 8.07 -5.07 9.16
N TRP A 252 7.91 -4.60 7.93
CA TRP A 252 6.68 -3.97 7.50
C TRP A 252 5.50 -4.92 7.74
N GLN A 253 4.47 -4.39 8.41
CA GLN A 253 3.21 -5.09 8.60
C GLN A 253 2.12 -4.39 7.79
N PRO A 254 1.55 -5.05 6.78
CA PRO A 254 0.32 -4.59 6.16
C PRO A 254 -0.73 -4.43 7.24
N SER A 255 -1.48 -3.34 7.19
CA SER A 255 -2.62 -3.17 8.08
C SER A 255 -3.62 -4.30 7.81
N GLU A 256 -3.90 -5.17 8.79
CA GLU A 256 -4.89 -6.22 8.58
C GLU A 256 -6.26 -5.62 8.20
N PRO A 257 -7.05 -6.30 7.35
CA PRO A 257 -8.48 -6.05 7.31
C PRO A 257 -9.01 -6.28 8.72
N HIS A 258 -9.77 -5.32 9.28
CA HIS A 258 -10.57 -5.65 10.44
C HIS A 258 -11.45 -6.83 10.03
N LYS A 259 -11.28 -8.00 10.67
CA LYS A 259 -12.37 -8.98 10.68
C LYS A 259 -13.59 -8.21 11.18
N PRO A 260 -14.76 -8.28 10.52
CA PRO A 260 -15.99 -7.90 11.19
C PRO A 260 -15.94 -8.58 12.55
N GLY A 261 -15.98 -7.81 13.63
CA GLY A 261 -16.07 -8.40 14.95
C GLY A 261 -17.17 -9.46 14.84
N LYS A 262 -16.87 -10.69 15.27
CA LYS A 262 -17.97 -11.60 15.61
C LYS A 262 -18.94 -10.76 16.45
N PRO A 263 -20.27 -10.81 16.20
CA PRO A 263 -21.20 -10.25 17.16
C PRO A 263 -20.72 -10.73 18.53
N HIS A 264 -20.36 -9.79 19.40
CA HIS A 264 -20.22 -10.15 20.79
C HIS A 264 -21.62 -10.58 21.18
N ASP A 265 -21.84 -11.89 21.23
CA ASP A 265 -22.96 -12.48 21.94
C ASP A 265 -22.79 -12.04 23.39
N HIS A 266 -23.35 -10.88 23.71
CA HIS A 266 -23.82 -10.60 25.05
C HIS A 266 -25.09 -11.41 25.27
N GLU A 267 -24.96 -12.73 25.20
CA GLU A 267 -25.92 -13.65 25.77
C GLU A 267 -25.35 -14.05 27.14
N GLN A 268 -25.49 -13.13 28.09
CA GLN A 268 -25.46 -13.51 29.49
C GLN A 268 -26.64 -14.46 29.71
N GLN A 269 -26.32 -15.74 29.69
CA GLN A 269 -27.24 -16.82 30.00
C GLN A 269 -27.57 -16.76 31.49
N GLN A 270 -28.58 -15.95 31.85
CA GLN A 270 -29.28 -16.10 33.13
C GLN A 270 -30.22 -17.29 33.00
N LYS A 271 -29.81 -18.41 33.62
CA LYS A 271 -30.64 -19.59 33.83
C LYS A 271 -31.80 -19.24 34.77
N PRO A 272 -33.07 -19.49 34.42
CA PRO A 272 -34.21 -19.23 35.31
C PRO A 272 -34.18 -20.18 36.51
N GLY A 273 -34.07 -19.60 37.72
CA GLY A 273 -34.34 -20.27 38.98
C GLY A 273 -35.84 -20.22 39.32
N GLU A 274 -36.30 -21.31 39.89
CA GLU A 274 -37.66 -21.74 40.22
C GLU A 274 -38.48 -20.76 41.11
N PRO A 275 -39.82 -20.73 41.01
CA PRO A 275 -40.64 -19.69 41.64
C PRO A 275 -41.00 -20.01 43.11
N GLN A 276 -40.70 -19.08 44.02
CA GLN A 276 -41.27 -19.08 45.37
C GLN A 276 -42.51 -18.16 45.45
N ASN A 277 -43.57 -18.76 45.99
CA ASN A 277 -44.96 -18.28 46.14
C ASN A 277 -45.07 -17.00 47.01
N PRO A 278 -46.06 -16.11 46.82
CA PRO A 278 -46.15 -14.82 47.51
C PRO A 278 -47.05 -14.90 48.74
N GLN A 279 -46.65 -14.26 49.85
CA GLN A 279 -47.60 -13.89 50.90
C GLN A 279 -47.22 -12.63 51.71
N LYS A 280 -48.09 -11.63 51.50
CA LYS A 280 -48.64 -10.62 52.42
C LYS A 280 -47.84 -9.33 52.73
N PRO A 281 -48.46 -8.14 52.55
CA PRO A 281 -47.89 -6.85 52.89
C PRO A 281 -48.23 -6.41 54.32
N GLN A 282 -47.28 -5.78 55.02
CA GLN A 282 -47.54 -4.92 56.18
C GLN A 282 -46.70 -3.63 56.13
N ASN A 283 -47.41 -2.54 56.40
CA ASN A 283 -47.17 -1.08 56.43
C ASN A 283 -45.78 -0.50 56.84
N PRO A 284 -45.57 0.81 56.59
CA PRO A 284 -44.27 1.48 56.53
C PRO A 284 -43.84 2.15 57.85
N GLN A 285 -42.53 2.30 58.06
CA GLN A 285 -41.99 3.20 59.10
C GLN A 285 -40.59 3.72 58.74
N ASN A 286 -40.58 4.99 58.32
CA ASN A 286 -39.63 6.10 58.52
C ASN A 286 -38.10 5.98 58.27
N PRO A 287 -37.46 7.04 57.72
CA PRO A 287 -36.07 7.05 57.26
C PRO A 287 -35.11 7.50 58.36
N GLY A 288 -33.89 6.98 58.35
CA GLY A 288 -32.82 7.54 59.18
C GLY A 288 -31.56 6.70 59.17
N LYS A 289 -30.42 7.39 59.01
CA LYS A 289 -29.03 6.91 59.04
C LYS A 289 -28.50 6.25 57.77
N HIS A 290 -28.12 7.07 56.79
CA HIS A 290 -26.90 6.80 56.01
C HIS A 290 -26.10 8.06 55.62
N ASP A 291 -26.36 9.22 56.27
CA ASP A 291 -25.63 10.49 56.00
C ASP A 291 -24.53 10.82 57.03
N HIS A 292 -24.17 9.89 57.92
CA HIS A 292 -23.14 10.15 58.94
C HIS A 292 -21.74 9.59 58.64
N GLU A 293 -21.56 8.82 57.56
CA GLU A 293 -20.24 8.27 57.21
C GLU A 293 -19.48 9.12 56.17
N GLN A 294 -20.16 9.99 55.42
CA GLN A 294 -19.50 10.83 54.41
C GLN A 294 -19.02 12.20 54.94
N GLN A 295 -19.60 12.71 56.03
CA GLN A 295 -19.16 14.00 56.62
C GLN A 295 -17.94 13.90 57.53
N GLN A 296 -17.67 12.74 58.15
CA GLN A 296 -16.48 12.55 59.00
C GLN A 296 -15.18 12.41 58.18
N ASN A 297 -15.23 11.87 56.95
CA ASN A 297 -14.05 11.74 56.11
C ASN A 297 -13.59 13.06 55.46
N GLN A 298 -14.49 14.04 55.28
CA GLN A 298 -14.13 15.34 54.72
C GLN A 298 -13.55 16.31 55.76
N GLN A 299 -13.93 16.20 57.04
CA GLN A 299 -13.34 17.02 58.12
C GLN A 299 -11.92 16.58 58.49
N ASN A 300 -11.59 15.29 58.42
CA ASN A 300 -10.23 14.80 58.72
C ASN A 300 -9.20 15.19 57.64
N GLN A 301 -9.59 15.33 56.37
CA GLN A 301 -8.69 15.80 55.31
C GLN A 301 -8.41 17.31 55.37
N HIS A 302 -9.35 18.10 55.90
CA HIS A 302 -9.16 19.56 56.02
C HIS A 302 -8.25 19.95 57.19
N GLN A 303 -8.17 19.13 58.26
CA GLN A 303 -7.24 19.37 59.38
C GLN A 303 -5.80 18.92 59.09
N GLN A 304 -5.58 17.88 58.27
CA GLN A 304 -4.22 17.47 57.88
C GLN A 304 -3.52 18.46 56.94
N ASN A 305 -4.27 19.20 56.12
CA ASN A 305 -3.70 20.19 55.20
C ASN A 305 -3.36 21.56 55.86
N GLN A 306 -3.73 21.78 57.13
CA GLN A 306 -3.40 23.02 57.86
C GLN A 306 -2.21 22.88 58.83
N GLN A 307 -1.61 21.69 58.95
CA GLN A 307 -0.40 21.47 59.78
C GLN A 307 0.91 21.37 58.98
N ASN A 308 0.86 21.54 57.65
CA ASN A 308 2.02 21.48 56.75
C ASN A 308 2.26 22.78 55.95
N GLN A 309 1.80 23.94 56.48
CA GLN A 309 2.20 25.28 56.05
C GLN A 309 2.63 26.12 57.25
#